data_AF-A0A7C1IJN6-F1
#
_entry.id   AF-A0A7C1IJN6-F1
#
_cell.length_a   1.000
_cell.length_b   1.000
_cell.length_c   1.000
_cell.angle_alpha   90.00
_cell.angle_beta   90.00
_cell.angle_gamma   90.00
#
_symmetry.space_group_name_H-M   'P 1'
#
loop_
_entity.id
_entity.type
_entity.pdbx_description
1 polymer ?
#
loop_
_entity_poly.entity_id
_entity_poly.type
_entity_poly.pdbx_seq_one_letter_code
_entity_poly.pdbx_strand_id
1 'polypeptide(L)'
;MENVQKYPQETAKPRPWLARSLPALRSNDFKEPLFSLVLVTIGNLVTGTILGVWTGHLELLPALIVLIPPAIDMRGNIFASLGSRLGTYLHTGQVTPRWGDKGGKILRHNVNASLILTVVTSIYLGVLATFVARAIGLNANMVDMVLISLLAGILSAVLMLGLTVLIAFSSYRYGWDPDNITSPFITLAGDMITLPLLFLMAGLVLDLGAMPRFTLFYVFMALGAISLMMSFMGVARPHARRIILESTPLFLICGLLSVFSGSILGTHVEALIGIAGVFIMIPAFLEDGGAIGGILAAKFSSALHVGSLSFSSLPPRFARRLFLTMQLIGLVVFSLVGLLSYIISILLSISTLAWYEMVAVAVLTGQILILVVNLVAYYSSVFTYSMGLDPDNTTIPIITSLMDLMGTATLILVLVVLGLV
;
A
#
# COMPACT_ATOMS: atom_id res chain seq x y z
N MET A 1 -23.24 -20.95 18.01
CA MET A 1 -22.75 -19.58 18.17
C MET A 1 -21.67 -19.63 19.24
N GLU A 2 -20.44 -19.89 18.81
CA GLU A 2 -19.34 -20.26 19.71
C GLU A 2 -18.55 -19.02 20.12
N ASN A 3 -18.29 -18.94 21.43
CA ASN A 3 -17.63 -17.84 22.11
C ASN A 3 -16.25 -17.54 21.52
N VAL A 4 -16.14 -16.42 20.79
CA VAL A 4 -14.84 -15.78 20.54
C VAL A 4 -14.37 -15.20 21.88
N GLN A 5 -13.49 -15.95 22.56
CA GLN A 5 -12.81 -15.47 23.77
C GLN A 5 -12.10 -14.15 23.47
N LYS A 6 -12.60 -13.06 24.07
CA LYS A 6 -11.87 -11.80 24.17
C LYS A 6 -10.57 -12.08 24.92
N TYR A 7 -9.45 -12.02 24.21
CA TYR A 7 -8.13 -12.06 24.84
C TYR A 7 -8.02 -10.92 25.86
N PRO A 8 -7.36 -11.12 27.01
CA PRO A 8 -7.12 -10.04 27.96
C PRO A 8 -6.23 -9.00 27.27
N GLN A 9 -6.76 -7.81 27.02
CA GLN A 9 -5.91 -6.66 26.73
C GLN A 9 -5.18 -6.33 28.03
N GLU A 10 -3.90 -6.71 28.12
CA GLU A 10 -3.01 -6.15 29.13
C GLU A 10 -2.94 -4.64 28.87
N THR A 11 -3.76 -3.88 29.59
CA THR A 11 -3.72 -2.43 29.61
C THR A 11 -2.40 -2.01 30.23
N ALA A 12 -1.35 -1.94 29.41
CA ALA A 12 -0.12 -1.24 29.76
C ALA A 12 -0.53 0.20 30.08
N LYS A 13 -0.58 0.53 31.38
CA LYS A 13 -0.85 1.91 31.81
C LYS A 13 0.13 2.82 31.08
N PRO A 14 -0.36 3.82 30.31
CA PRO A 14 0.53 4.72 29.59
C PRO A 14 1.44 5.38 30.64
N ARG A 15 2.77 5.25 30.45
CA ARG A 15 3.72 5.90 31.33
C ARG A 15 3.45 7.42 31.27
N PRO A 16 3.23 8.11 32.40
CA PRO A 16 2.68 9.48 32.44
C PRO A 16 3.56 10.56 31.76
N TRP A 17 4.76 10.22 31.31
CA TRP A 17 5.62 11.10 30.51
C TRP A 17 5.23 11.22 29.03
N LEU A 18 4.51 10.25 28.45
CA LEU A 18 4.06 10.27 27.04
C LEU A 18 2.79 11.13 26.84
N ALA A 19 1.96 11.29 27.88
CA ALA A 19 0.83 12.22 27.82
C ALA A 19 1.28 13.70 27.80
N ARG A 20 2.54 13.99 28.18
CA ARG A 20 3.11 15.34 28.19
C ARG A 20 3.78 15.76 26.88
N SER A 21 3.98 14.87 25.91
CA SER A 21 4.58 15.21 24.59
C SER A 21 3.56 15.67 23.53
N LEU A 22 2.26 15.57 23.82
CA LEU A 22 1.18 15.97 22.90
C LEU A 22 1.06 17.49 22.56
N PRO A 23 1.73 18.45 23.23
CA PRO A 23 1.76 19.85 22.77
C PRO A 23 2.82 20.19 21.70
N ALA A 24 3.80 19.31 21.45
CA ALA A 24 4.88 19.57 20.46
C ALA A 24 4.50 19.22 19.00
N LEU A 25 3.30 18.68 18.79
CA LEU A 25 2.79 18.16 17.51
C LEU A 25 2.43 19.23 16.45
N ARG A 26 2.64 20.52 16.72
CA ARG A 26 2.16 21.58 15.82
C ARG A 26 3.00 21.80 14.56
N SER A 27 4.29 21.41 14.57
CA SER A 27 5.14 21.47 13.36
C SER A 27 5.34 20.11 12.70
N ASN A 28 5.38 19.04 13.47
CA ASN A 28 5.81 17.73 12.96
C ASN A 28 4.71 17.02 12.18
N ASP A 29 3.44 17.19 12.56
CA ASP A 29 2.28 16.68 11.79
C ASP A 29 2.19 17.27 10.38
N PHE A 30 2.87 18.39 10.11
CA PHE A 30 2.97 18.95 8.77
C PHE A 30 4.32 18.64 8.11
N LYS A 31 5.44 18.88 8.82
CA LYS A 31 6.80 18.77 8.26
C LYS A 31 7.18 17.33 7.92
N GLU A 32 6.89 16.37 8.79
CA GLU A 32 7.30 14.97 8.60
C GLU A 32 6.52 14.30 7.46
N PRO A 33 5.17 14.41 7.39
CA PRO A 33 4.41 13.96 6.22
C PRO A 33 4.83 14.66 4.94
N LEU A 34 4.96 15.99 4.94
CA LEU A 34 5.32 16.75 3.75
C LEU A 34 6.69 16.30 3.22
N PHE A 35 7.68 16.16 4.10
CA PHE A 35 9.01 15.67 3.72
C PHE A 35 8.94 14.28 3.09
N SER A 36 8.21 13.35 3.74
CA SER A 36 8.07 11.98 3.24
C SER A 36 7.37 11.94 1.90
N LEU A 37 6.24 12.63 1.76
CA LEU A 37 5.45 12.66 0.53
C LEU A 37 6.20 13.35 -0.61
N VAL A 38 6.94 14.43 -0.38
CA VAL A 38 7.77 15.04 -1.44
C VAL A 38 8.82 14.07 -1.97
N LEU A 39 9.46 13.29 -1.08
CA LEU A 39 10.41 12.26 -1.51
C LEU A 39 9.74 11.12 -2.27
N VAL A 40 8.54 10.72 -1.83
CA VAL A 40 7.72 9.71 -2.52
C VAL A 40 7.30 10.19 -3.91
N THR A 41 6.79 11.41 -4.05
CA THR A 41 6.47 12.01 -5.35
C THR A 41 7.64 11.91 -6.33
N ILE A 42 8.85 12.32 -5.88
CA ILE A 42 10.05 12.29 -6.73
C ILE A 42 10.40 10.84 -7.09
N GLY A 43 10.42 9.94 -6.11
CA GLY A 43 10.78 8.54 -6.32
C GLY A 43 9.79 7.78 -7.19
N ASN A 44 8.50 8.06 -7.07
CA ASN A 44 7.44 7.42 -7.83
C ASN A 44 7.40 7.90 -9.28
N LEU A 45 7.73 9.16 -9.54
CA LEU A 45 7.90 9.64 -10.91
C LEU A 45 9.14 9.02 -11.59
N VAL A 46 10.23 8.83 -10.84
CA VAL A 46 11.39 8.08 -11.35
C VAL A 46 11.00 6.62 -11.60
N THR A 47 10.27 5.99 -10.70
CA THR A 47 9.84 4.59 -10.86
C THR A 47 8.84 4.43 -12.01
N GLY A 48 7.90 5.37 -12.17
CA GLY A 48 6.95 5.41 -13.27
C GLY A 48 7.62 5.57 -14.63
N THR A 49 8.70 6.36 -14.72
CA THR A 49 9.47 6.46 -15.97
C THR A 49 10.25 5.18 -16.28
N ILE A 50 10.86 4.55 -15.27
CA ILE A 50 11.52 3.24 -15.40
C ILE A 50 10.50 2.18 -15.85
N LEU A 51 9.31 2.16 -15.24
CA LEU A 51 8.22 1.28 -15.62
C LEU A 51 7.82 1.50 -17.07
N GLY A 52 7.66 2.75 -17.52
CA GLY A 52 7.40 3.08 -18.92
C GLY A 52 8.44 2.49 -19.87
N VAL A 53 9.73 2.61 -19.56
CA VAL A 53 10.81 2.04 -20.39
C VAL A 53 10.79 0.50 -20.40
N TRP A 54 10.54 -0.12 -19.24
CA TRP A 54 10.54 -1.58 -19.09
C TRP A 54 9.28 -2.23 -19.66
N THR A 55 8.15 -1.52 -19.68
CA THR A 55 6.92 -2.00 -20.35
C THR A 55 7.13 -2.21 -21.85
N GLY A 56 8.07 -1.51 -22.48
CA GLY A 56 8.49 -1.77 -23.87
C GLY A 56 9.10 -3.17 -24.08
N HIS A 57 9.50 -3.88 -23.02
CA HIS A 57 10.02 -5.25 -23.06
C HIS A 57 8.94 -6.32 -22.72
N LEU A 58 7.66 -5.93 -22.57
CA LEU A 58 6.55 -6.84 -22.23
C LEU A 58 6.15 -7.81 -23.36
N GLU A 59 6.86 -7.82 -24.49
CA GLU A 59 6.64 -8.79 -25.58
C GLU A 59 6.71 -10.25 -25.11
N LEU A 60 7.43 -10.52 -24.01
CA LEU A 60 7.68 -11.86 -23.49
C LEU A 60 6.47 -12.50 -22.78
N LEU A 61 5.57 -11.71 -22.17
CA LEU A 61 4.31 -12.18 -21.58
C LEU A 61 3.31 -11.00 -21.47
N PRO A 62 2.44 -10.80 -22.47
CA PRO A 62 1.39 -9.77 -22.42
C PRO A 62 0.50 -9.87 -21.17
N ALA A 63 0.33 -11.08 -20.62
CA ALA A 63 -0.44 -11.32 -19.41
C ALA A 63 0.13 -10.65 -18.14
N LEU A 64 1.42 -10.30 -18.11
CA LEU A 64 2.04 -9.63 -16.95
C LEU A 64 1.47 -8.23 -16.70
N ILE A 65 0.94 -7.56 -17.73
CA ILE A 65 0.34 -6.23 -17.56
C ILE A 65 -0.85 -6.25 -16.60
N VAL A 66 -1.54 -7.39 -16.50
CA VAL A 66 -2.67 -7.60 -15.57
C VAL A 66 -2.19 -7.89 -14.15
N LEU A 67 -0.98 -8.46 -14.00
CA LEU A 67 -0.42 -8.85 -12.71
C LEU A 67 0.37 -7.73 -12.03
N ILE A 68 1.02 -6.85 -12.80
CA ILE A 68 1.93 -5.83 -12.26
C ILE A 68 1.23 -4.89 -11.26
N PRO A 69 0.12 -4.19 -11.61
CA PRO A 69 -0.53 -3.27 -10.68
C PRO A 69 -0.97 -3.93 -9.35
N PRO A 70 -1.73 -5.04 -9.33
CA PRO A 70 -2.16 -5.64 -8.08
C PRO A 70 -0.99 -6.25 -7.29
N ALA A 71 0.08 -6.71 -7.95
CA ALA A 71 1.24 -7.25 -7.25
C ALA A 71 2.00 -6.17 -6.48
N ILE A 72 2.16 -4.99 -7.07
CA ILE A 72 2.78 -3.81 -6.44
C ILE A 72 1.91 -3.32 -5.28
N ASP A 73 0.62 -3.09 -5.52
CA ASP A 73 -0.34 -2.63 -4.51
C ASP A 73 -0.38 -3.58 -3.30
N MET A 74 -0.40 -4.90 -3.52
CA MET A 74 -0.37 -5.87 -2.41
C MET A 74 0.90 -5.75 -1.54
N ARG A 75 2.05 -5.33 -2.08
CA ARG A 75 3.26 -5.13 -1.27
C ARG A 75 3.13 -3.88 -0.41
N GLY A 76 2.63 -2.80 -0.98
CA GLY A 76 2.21 -1.61 -0.22
C GLY A 76 1.27 -1.99 0.91
N ASN A 77 0.20 -2.73 0.61
CA ASN A 77 -0.82 -3.13 1.59
C ASN A 77 -0.27 -4.00 2.73
N ILE A 78 0.53 -5.02 2.44
CA ILE A 78 1.10 -5.91 3.46
C ILE A 78 2.09 -5.16 4.34
N PHE A 79 3.03 -4.44 3.74
CA PHE A 79 4.16 -3.87 4.44
C PHE A 79 3.86 -2.51 5.06
N ALA A 80 3.00 -1.68 4.46
CA ALA A 80 2.55 -0.43 5.09
C ALA A 80 1.67 -0.74 6.30
N SER A 81 0.81 -1.77 6.22
CA SER A 81 0.07 -2.28 7.39
C SER A 81 1.01 -2.84 8.47
N LEU A 82 2.13 -3.47 8.08
CA LEU A 82 3.18 -3.86 9.03
C LEU A 82 3.84 -2.64 9.67
N GLY A 83 4.16 -1.61 8.87
CA GLY A 83 4.70 -0.33 9.34
C GLY A 83 3.78 0.34 10.36
N SER A 84 2.48 0.41 10.07
CA SER A 84 1.43 0.92 10.95
C SER A 84 1.40 0.17 12.29
N ARG A 85 1.36 -1.18 12.26
CA ARG A 85 1.43 -2.01 13.47
C ARG A 85 2.68 -1.72 14.29
N LEU A 86 3.84 -1.62 13.64
CA LEU A 86 5.10 -1.29 14.33
C LEU A 86 5.06 0.11 14.94
N GLY A 87 4.49 1.10 14.25
CA GLY A 87 4.22 2.44 14.76
C GLY A 87 3.36 2.40 16.03
N THR A 88 2.21 1.75 15.97
CA THR A 88 1.32 1.52 17.12
C THR A 88 2.06 0.83 18.27
N TYR A 89 2.86 -0.21 18.01
CA TYR A 89 3.61 -0.91 19.06
C TYR A 89 4.71 -0.06 19.71
N LEU A 90 5.33 0.85 18.95
CA LEU A 90 6.31 1.79 19.47
C LEU A 90 5.62 2.85 20.35
N HIS A 91 4.50 3.42 19.89
CA HIS A 91 3.71 4.41 20.63
C HIS A 91 3.10 3.86 21.92
N THR A 92 2.61 2.62 21.88
CA THR A 92 2.07 1.92 23.06
C THR A 92 3.15 1.33 23.97
N GLY A 93 4.41 1.32 23.53
CA GLY A 93 5.55 0.77 24.28
C GLY A 93 5.61 -0.75 24.34
N GLN A 94 4.83 -1.46 23.50
CA GLN A 94 4.86 -2.92 23.37
C GLN A 94 6.14 -3.42 22.69
N VAL A 95 6.67 -2.62 21.75
CA VAL A 95 7.97 -2.84 21.12
C VAL A 95 8.87 -1.66 21.47
N THR A 96 10.13 -1.95 21.76
CA THR A 96 11.16 -0.92 21.89
C THR A 96 12.13 -1.04 20.72
N PRO A 97 12.74 0.06 20.27
CA PRO A 97 13.72 0.03 19.19
C PRO A 97 15.07 -0.53 19.67
N ARG A 98 15.08 -1.45 20.66
CA ARG A 98 16.25 -2.19 21.16
C ARG A 98 15.97 -3.67 20.97
N TRP A 99 16.98 -4.42 20.53
CA TRP A 99 16.86 -5.85 20.33
C TRP A 99 16.76 -6.50 21.73
N GLY A 100 15.60 -7.06 22.08
CA GLY A 100 15.32 -7.63 23.39
C GLY A 100 14.09 -8.55 23.38
N ASP A 101 13.98 -9.41 24.39
CA ASP A 101 13.16 -10.63 24.34
C ASP A 101 11.64 -10.43 24.14
N LYS A 102 11.03 -9.41 24.75
CA LYS A 102 9.58 -9.16 24.61
C LYS A 102 9.22 -8.55 23.25
N GLY A 103 9.94 -7.52 22.82
CA GLY A 103 9.75 -6.89 21.50
C GLY A 103 10.06 -7.84 20.35
N GLY A 104 11.05 -8.72 20.52
CA GLY A 104 11.40 -9.75 19.52
C GLY A 104 10.28 -10.77 19.27
N LYS A 105 9.45 -11.09 20.28
CA LYS A 105 8.31 -12.00 20.10
C LYS A 105 7.22 -11.38 19.23
N ILE A 106 6.81 -10.14 19.50
CA ILE A 106 5.79 -9.41 18.73
C ILE A 106 6.27 -9.19 17.29
N LEU A 107 7.53 -8.76 17.14
CA LEU A 107 8.14 -8.59 15.83
C LEU A 107 8.13 -9.89 15.02
N ARG A 108 8.51 -11.01 15.62
CA ARG A 108 8.49 -12.32 14.94
C ARG A 108 7.08 -12.74 14.52
N HIS A 109 6.04 -12.43 15.29
CA HIS A 109 4.66 -12.76 14.90
C HIS A 109 4.21 -11.92 13.70
N ASN A 110 4.57 -10.64 13.68
CA ASN A 110 4.28 -9.73 12.59
C ASN A 110 5.04 -10.07 11.31
N VAL A 111 6.32 -10.43 11.43
CA VAL A 111 7.14 -10.93 10.31
C VAL A 111 6.52 -12.21 9.75
N ASN A 112 6.19 -13.19 10.61
CA ASN A 112 5.58 -14.44 10.16
C ASN A 112 4.24 -14.20 9.46
N ALA A 113 3.36 -13.39 10.04
CA ALA A 113 2.07 -13.07 9.43
C ALA A 113 2.23 -12.41 8.06
N SER A 114 3.17 -11.47 7.92
CA SER A 114 3.41 -10.74 6.65
C SER A 114 3.99 -11.65 5.56
N LEU A 115 4.87 -12.59 5.91
CA LEU A 115 5.37 -13.60 4.97
C LEU A 115 4.25 -14.51 4.47
N ILE A 116 3.37 -14.95 5.39
CA ILE A 116 2.25 -15.84 5.06
C ILE A 116 1.23 -15.12 4.18
N LEU A 117 0.88 -13.88 4.54
CA LEU A 117 0.04 -13.02 3.72
C LEU A 117 0.65 -12.79 2.34
N THR A 118 1.98 -12.63 2.23
CA THR A 118 2.64 -12.50 0.92
C THR A 118 2.49 -13.76 0.07
N VAL A 119 2.72 -14.94 0.64
CA VAL A 119 2.56 -16.21 -0.10
C VAL A 119 1.12 -16.40 -0.55
N VAL A 120 0.15 -16.20 0.35
CA VAL A 120 -1.28 -16.35 0.06
C VAL A 120 -1.74 -15.38 -1.02
N THR A 121 -1.42 -14.08 -0.88
CA THR A 121 -1.80 -13.06 -1.85
C THR A 121 -1.12 -13.27 -3.20
N SER A 122 0.13 -13.72 -3.24
CA SER A 122 0.84 -13.95 -4.52
C SER A 122 0.26 -15.13 -5.30
N ILE A 123 -0.06 -16.23 -4.61
CA ILE A 123 -0.76 -17.37 -5.25
C ILE A 123 -2.12 -16.88 -5.77
N TYR A 124 -2.89 -16.19 -4.94
CA TYR A 124 -4.19 -15.64 -5.32
C TYR A 124 -4.09 -14.73 -6.55
N LEU A 125 -3.16 -13.76 -6.56
CA LEU A 125 -2.99 -12.82 -7.66
C LEU A 125 -2.54 -13.50 -8.94
N GLY A 126 -1.63 -14.48 -8.88
CA GLY A 126 -1.24 -15.25 -10.06
C GLY A 126 -2.43 -15.99 -10.69
N VAL A 127 -3.30 -16.56 -9.86
CA VAL A 127 -4.55 -17.19 -10.30
C VAL A 127 -5.52 -16.17 -10.89
N LEU A 128 -5.80 -15.08 -10.15
CA LEU A 128 -6.72 -14.04 -10.55
C LEU A 128 -6.29 -13.38 -11.86
N ALA A 129 -5.03 -12.97 -11.97
CA ALA A 129 -4.48 -12.35 -13.17
C ALA A 129 -4.54 -13.29 -14.37
N THR A 130 -4.37 -14.60 -14.18
CA THR A 130 -4.55 -15.59 -15.26
C THR A 130 -5.99 -15.60 -15.78
N PHE A 131 -6.98 -15.62 -14.89
CA PHE A 131 -8.38 -15.62 -15.28
C PHE A 131 -8.75 -14.33 -16.02
N VAL A 132 -8.33 -13.18 -15.49
CA VAL A 132 -8.62 -11.88 -16.12
C VAL A 132 -7.88 -11.72 -17.45
N ALA A 133 -6.61 -12.11 -17.54
CA ALA A 133 -5.87 -12.08 -18.80
C ALA A 133 -6.55 -12.94 -19.88
N ARG A 134 -6.99 -14.16 -19.54
CA ARG A 134 -7.74 -15.01 -20.47
C ARG A 134 -9.09 -14.42 -20.87
N ALA A 135 -9.80 -13.77 -19.94
CA ALA A 135 -11.07 -13.12 -20.23
C ALA A 135 -10.92 -11.94 -21.22
N ILE A 136 -9.76 -11.27 -21.20
CA ILE A 136 -9.41 -10.17 -22.13
C ILE A 136 -8.79 -10.72 -23.45
N GLY A 137 -8.65 -12.04 -23.58
CA GLY A 137 -8.13 -12.68 -24.80
C GLY A 137 -6.60 -12.81 -24.84
N LEU A 138 -5.90 -12.57 -23.73
CA LEU A 138 -4.46 -12.75 -23.63
C LEU A 138 -4.09 -14.21 -23.34
N ASN A 139 -3.02 -14.69 -23.96
CA ASN A 139 -2.44 -15.99 -23.67
C ASN A 139 -1.76 -15.97 -22.29
N ALA A 140 -2.40 -16.59 -21.30
CA ALA A 140 -1.87 -16.67 -19.93
C ALA A 140 -1.82 -18.13 -19.44
N ASN A 141 -0.62 -18.59 -19.09
CA ASN A 141 -0.42 -19.86 -18.40
C ASN A 141 -0.47 -19.66 -16.88
N MET A 142 -1.36 -20.40 -16.22
CA MET A 142 -1.58 -20.31 -14.78
C MET A 142 -0.33 -20.63 -13.96
N VAL A 143 0.44 -21.62 -14.38
CA VAL A 143 1.65 -22.05 -13.68
C VAL A 143 2.70 -20.94 -13.72
N ASP A 144 2.88 -20.32 -14.88
CA ASP A 144 3.85 -19.25 -15.09
C ASP A 144 3.46 -18.03 -14.24
N MET A 145 2.20 -17.60 -14.31
CA MET A 145 1.71 -16.44 -13.56
C MET A 145 1.81 -16.62 -12.04
N VAL A 146 1.45 -17.80 -11.52
CA VAL A 146 1.56 -18.10 -10.09
C VAL A 146 3.02 -18.16 -9.64
N LEU A 147 3.90 -18.81 -10.41
CA LEU A 147 5.33 -18.89 -10.08
C LEU A 147 6.00 -17.53 -10.10
N ILE A 148 5.74 -16.71 -11.13
CA ILE A 148 6.31 -15.37 -11.26
C ILE A 148 5.85 -14.51 -10.08
N SER A 149 4.54 -14.47 -9.80
CA SER A 149 4.00 -13.70 -8.68
C SER A 149 4.59 -14.13 -7.34
N LEU A 150 4.68 -15.44 -7.11
CA LEU A 150 5.14 -16.00 -5.84
C LEU A 150 6.63 -15.81 -5.61
N LEU A 151 7.48 -16.12 -6.60
CA LEU A 151 8.92 -15.96 -6.47
C LEU A 151 9.32 -14.49 -6.32
N ALA A 152 8.72 -13.61 -7.14
CA ALA A 152 8.94 -12.17 -7.01
C ALA A 152 8.41 -11.66 -5.67
N GLY A 153 7.27 -12.18 -5.22
CA GLY A 153 6.68 -11.86 -3.93
C GLY A 153 7.54 -12.24 -2.74
N ILE A 154 8.07 -13.47 -2.72
CA ILE A 154 8.95 -13.93 -1.64
C ILE A 154 10.22 -13.10 -1.60
N LEU A 155 10.84 -12.84 -2.75
CA LEU A 155 12.08 -12.05 -2.82
C LEU A 155 11.84 -10.58 -2.41
N SER A 156 10.76 -9.96 -2.92
CA SER A 156 10.33 -8.62 -2.51
C SER A 156 10.05 -8.57 -1.01
N ALA A 157 9.35 -9.57 -0.45
CA ALA A 157 9.04 -9.61 0.97
C ALA A 157 10.28 -9.62 1.87
N VAL A 158 11.33 -10.34 1.51
CA VAL A 158 12.58 -10.35 2.30
C VAL A 158 13.17 -8.94 2.39
N LEU A 159 13.22 -8.21 1.27
CA LEU A 159 13.74 -6.84 1.22
C LEU A 159 12.81 -5.87 1.94
N MET A 160 11.51 -5.93 1.66
CA MET A 160 10.48 -5.06 2.22
C MET A 160 10.33 -5.22 3.73
N LEU A 161 10.44 -6.44 4.26
CA LEU A 161 10.43 -6.68 5.71
C LEU A 161 11.60 -5.98 6.41
N GLY A 162 12.82 -6.18 5.88
CA GLY A 162 14.01 -5.53 6.42
C GLY A 162 13.88 -4.01 6.42
N LEU A 163 13.44 -3.45 5.29
CA LEU A 163 13.23 -2.03 5.11
C LEU A 163 12.13 -1.48 6.03
N THR A 164 10.99 -2.15 6.13
CA THR A 164 9.86 -1.73 6.98
C THR A 164 10.27 -1.62 8.44
N VAL A 165 10.97 -2.64 8.96
CA VAL A 165 11.46 -2.64 10.34
C VAL A 165 12.52 -1.56 10.54
N LEU A 166 13.42 -1.40 9.57
CA LEU A 166 14.47 -0.38 9.60
C LEU A 166 13.87 1.03 9.65
N ILE A 167 12.91 1.35 8.79
CA ILE A 167 12.27 2.67 8.71
C ILE A 167 11.49 2.95 9.99
N ALA A 168 10.67 1.99 10.46
CA ALA A 168 9.87 2.17 11.67
C ALA A 168 10.75 2.42 12.91
N PHE A 169 11.84 1.66 13.07
CA PHE A 169 12.72 1.82 14.22
C PHE A 169 13.63 3.04 14.10
N SER A 170 14.11 3.36 12.89
CA SER A 170 14.97 4.52 12.66
C SER A 170 14.20 5.83 12.84
N SER A 171 13.01 5.96 12.23
CA SER A 171 12.15 7.14 12.43
C SER A 171 11.91 7.40 13.91
N TYR A 172 11.51 6.38 14.67
CA TYR A 172 11.30 6.50 16.11
C TYR A 172 12.59 6.86 16.88
N ARG A 173 13.75 6.29 16.52
CA ARG A 173 15.04 6.63 17.16
C ARG A 173 15.49 8.06 16.88
N TYR A 174 15.19 8.58 15.69
CA TYR A 174 15.47 9.97 15.32
C TYR A 174 14.41 10.96 15.84
N GLY A 175 13.41 10.47 16.56
CA GLY A 175 12.35 11.30 17.17
C GLY A 175 11.25 11.73 16.20
N TRP A 176 11.19 11.11 15.01
CA TRP A 176 10.10 11.29 14.06
C TRP A 176 8.97 10.32 14.40
N ASP A 177 7.72 10.70 14.07
CA ASP A 177 6.57 9.83 14.24
C ASP A 177 6.58 8.75 13.14
N PRO A 178 6.72 7.45 13.46
CA PRO A 178 6.70 6.39 12.44
C PRO A 178 5.43 6.40 11.59
N ASP A 179 4.31 6.90 12.11
CA ASP A 179 3.04 6.96 11.39
C ASP A 179 3.07 7.98 10.24
N ASN A 180 3.97 8.98 10.30
CA ASN A 180 4.19 9.98 9.24
C ASN A 180 5.11 9.46 8.12
N ILE A 181 5.93 8.46 8.42
CA ILE A 181 7.11 8.09 7.61
C ILE A 181 6.96 6.71 6.99
N THR A 182 6.50 5.72 7.76
CA THR A 182 6.53 4.32 7.33
C THR A 182 5.69 4.07 6.09
N SER A 183 4.41 4.47 6.07
CA SER A 183 3.54 4.21 4.92
C SER A 183 4.07 4.82 3.62
N PRO A 184 4.43 6.13 3.55
CA PRO A 184 4.95 6.72 2.32
C PRO A 184 6.23 6.05 1.80
N PHE A 185 7.22 5.81 2.66
CA PHE A 185 8.47 5.20 2.19
C PHE A 185 8.31 3.72 1.81
N ILE A 186 7.38 3.01 2.42
CA ILE A 186 7.11 1.61 2.10
C ILE A 186 6.39 1.49 0.75
N THR A 187 5.45 2.39 0.42
CA THR A 187 4.82 2.38 -0.91
C THR A 187 5.86 2.66 -1.99
N LEU A 188 6.66 3.72 -1.85
CA LEU A 188 7.77 4.03 -2.76
C LEU A 188 8.73 2.84 -2.97
N ALA A 189 9.16 2.21 -1.87
CA ALA A 189 10.06 1.07 -1.96
C ALA A 189 9.39 -0.15 -2.58
N GLY A 190 8.09 -0.33 -2.35
CA GLY A 190 7.28 -1.38 -2.96
C GLY A 190 7.38 -1.33 -4.48
N ASP A 191 7.22 -0.15 -5.06
CA ASP A 191 7.27 0.10 -6.49
C ASP A 191 8.68 -0.11 -7.05
N MET A 192 9.68 0.50 -6.42
CA MET A 192 11.09 0.41 -6.83
C MET A 192 11.65 -1.02 -6.77
N ILE A 193 11.16 -1.85 -5.85
CA ILE A 193 11.67 -3.21 -5.63
C ILE A 193 10.85 -4.24 -6.40
N THR A 194 9.52 -4.14 -6.36
CA THR A 194 8.65 -5.23 -6.84
C THR A 194 8.68 -5.35 -8.35
N LEU A 195 8.69 -4.23 -9.07
CA LEU A 195 8.64 -4.25 -10.54
C LEU A 195 9.89 -4.91 -11.15
N PRO A 196 11.14 -4.51 -10.84
CA PRO A 196 12.32 -5.17 -11.39
C PRO A 196 12.38 -6.66 -11.03
N LEU A 197 11.96 -7.03 -9.81
CA LEU A 197 11.93 -8.42 -9.39
C LEU A 197 10.87 -9.24 -10.12
N LEU A 198 9.71 -8.66 -10.45
CA LEU A 198 8.71 -9.33 -11.28
C LEU A 198 9.27 -9.65 -12.66
N PHE A 199 9.94 -8.71 -13.32
CA PHE A 199 10.56 -8.94 -14.63
C PHE A 199 11.72 -9.94 -14.55
N LEU A 200 12.57 -9.85 -13.53
CA LEU A 200 13.65 -10.81 -13.31
C LEU A 200 13.10 -12.23 -13.14
N MET A 201 12.07 -12.40 -12.31
CA MET A 201 11.45 -13.71 -12.09
C MET A 201 10.67 -14.19 -13.32
N ALA A 202 10.07 -13.29 -14.10
CA ALA A 202 9.46 -13.64 -15.37
C ALA A 202 10.48 -14.25 -16.35
N GLY A 203 11.62 -13.59 -16.57
CA GLY A 203 12.69 -14.13 -17.41
C GLY A 203 13.17 -15.50 -16.93
N LEU A 204 13.50 -15.62 -15.64
CA LEU A 204 13.98 -16.88 -15.06
C LEU A 204 12.95 -18.01 -15.16
N VAL A 205 11.67 -17.76 -14.88
CA VAL A 205 10.62 -18.80 -14.94
C VAL A 205 10.36 -19.26 -16.38
N LEU A 206 10.40 -18.33 -17.33
CA LEU A 206 10.20 -18.63 -18.75
C LEU A 206 11.36 -19.43 -19.35
N ASP A 207 12.59 -19.17 -18.89
CA ASP A 207 13.80 -19.90 -19.31
C ASP A 207 13.86 -21.34 -18.76
N LEU A 208 13.08 -21.65 -17.72
CA LEU A 208 13.00 -23.01 -17.18
C LEU A 208 12.22 -23.94 -18.12
N GLY A 209 12.77 -25.13 -18.35
CA GLY A 209 12.05 -26.23 -19.00
C GLY A 209 10.81 -26.68 -18.22
N ALA A 210 9.92 -27.46 -18.86
CA ALA A 210 8.64 -27.85 -18.26
C ALA A 210 8.79 -28.59 -16.92
N MET A 211 9.69 -29.59 -16.83
CA MET A 211 9.92 -30.39 -15.62
C MET A 211 10.27 -29.55 -14.38
N PRO A 212 11.34 -28.72 -14.37
CA PRO A 212 11.67 -27.91 -13.19
C PRO A 212 10.58 -26.90 -12.86
N ARG A 213 9.89 -26.36 -13.87
CA ARG A 213 8.79 -25.41 -13.67
C ARG A 213 7.62 -26.02 -12.89
N PHE A 214 7.09 -27.17 -13.33
CA PHE A 214 6.03 -27.87 -12.60
C PHE A 214 6.50 -28.34 -11.21
N THR A 215 7.75 -28.78 -11.09
CA THR A 215 8.31 -29.18 -9.79
C THR A 215 8.30 -28.01 -8.80
N LEU A 216 8.82 -26.84 -9.21
CA LEU A 216 8.77 -25.63 -8.38
C LEU A 216 7.34 -25.27 -8.00
N PHE A 217 6.40 -25.31 -8.96
CA PHE A 217 5.01 -25.00 -8.71
C PHE A 217 4.42 -25.87 -7.60
N TYR A 218 4.55 -27.19 -7.69
CA TYR A 218 4.01 -28.09 -6.66
C TYR A 218 4.71 -27.93 -5.31
N VAL A 219 6.04 -27.74 -5.29
CA VAL A 219 6.79 -27.49 -4.06
C VAL A 219 6.28 -26.23 -3.36
N PHE A 220 6.15 -25.13 -4.09
CA PHE A 220 5.71 -23.87 -3.53
C PHE A 220 4.23 -23.87 -3.11
N MET A 221 3.36 -24.56 -3.86
CA MET A 221 1.97 -24.78 -3.46
C MET A 221 1.89 -25.60 -2.17
N ALA A 222 2.72 -26.64 -2.02
CA ALA A 222 2.80 -27.41 -0.79
C ALA A 222 3.33 -26.56 0.39
N LEU A 223 4.39 -25.78 0.20
CA LEU A 223 4.92 -24.87 1.22
C LEU A 223 3.89 -23.81 1.62
N GLY A 224 3.17 -23.24 0.67
CA GLY A 224 2.10 -22.28 0.93
C GLY A 224 0.95 -22.91 1.73
N ALA A 225 0.52 -24.12 1.34
CA ALA A 225 -0.51 -24.87 2.06
C ALA A 225 -0.07 -25.22 3.49
N ILE A 226 1.17 -25.68 3.68
CA ILE A 226 1.73 -25.99 5.00
C ILE A 226 1.81 -24.73 5.86
N SER A 227 2.29 -23.62 5.30
CA SER A 227 2.43 -22.34 6.00
C SER A 227 1.08 -21.78 6.45
N LEU A 228 0.06 -21.88 5.58
CA LEU A 228 -1.31 -21.54 5.92
C LEU A 228 -1.83 -22.48 7.02
N MET A 229 -1.75 -23.80 6.84
CA MET A 229 -2.23 -24.80 7.78
C MET A 229 -1.62 -24.63 9.18
N MET A 230 -0.31 -24.41 9.26
CA MET A 230 0.42 -24.10 10.50
C MET A 230 -0.06 -22.81 11.18
N SER A 231 -0.65 -21.88 10.43
CA SER A 231 -1.24 -20.64 10.95
C SER A 231 -2.65 -20.82 11.52
N PHE A 232 -3.33 -21.92 11.21
CA PHE A 232 -4.68 -22.24 11.66
C PHE A 232 -4.72 -23.34 12.72
N MET A 233 -3.82 -24.32 12.64
CA MET A 233 -3.57 -25.25 13.74
C MET A 233 -2.98 -24.43 14.90
N GLY A 234 -3.46 -24.59 16.13
CA GLY A 234 -3.10 -23.77 17.32
C GLY A 234 -1.61 -23.69 17.70
N VAL A 235 -0.71 -24.18 16.84
CA VAL A 235 0.73 -23.88 16.77
C VAL A 235 0.98 -22.41 16.39
N ALA A 236 0.07 -21.80 15.62
CA ALA A 236 0.10 -20.38 15.29
C ALA A 236 -0.09 -19.53 16.54
N ARG A 237 0.91 -18.71 16.85
CA ARG A 237 0.85 -17.85 18.02
C ARG A 237 -0.31 -16.84 17.84
N PRO A 238 -1.14 -16.58 18.87
CA PRO A 238 -2.44 -15.91 18.75
C PRO A 238 -2.45 -14.60 17.94
N HIS A 239 -1.41 -13.79 18.07
CA HIS A 239 -1.29 -12.50 17.39
C HIS A 239 -1.10 -12.65 15.87
N ALA A 240 -0.27 -13.61 15.42
CA ALA A 240 -0.06 -13.84 14.00
C ALA A 240 -1.34 -14.36 13.32
N ARG A 241 -2.06 -15.27 14.00
CA ARG A 241 -3.35 -15.78 13.52
C ARG A 241 -4.39 -14.67 13.36
N ARG A 242 -4.46 -13.74 14.32
CA ARG A 242 -5.35 -12.58 14.23
C ARG A 242 -5.06 -11.73 13.00
N ILE A 243 -3.80 -11.33 12.80
CA ILE A 243 -3.38 -10.56 11.62
C ILE A 243 -3.79 -11.28 10.33
N ILE A 244 -3.51 -12.59 10.21
CA ILE A 244 -3.83 -13.35 9.00
C ILE A 244 -5.34 -13.41 8.77
N LEU A 245 -6.14 -13.64 9.81
CA LEU A 245 -7.59 -13.73 9.71
C LEU A 245 -8.25 -12.38 9.36
N GLU A 246 -7.73 -11.29 9.89
CA GLU A 246 -8.26 -9.95 9.62
C GLU A 246 -7.84 -9.44 8.24
N SER A 247 -6.56 -9.64 7.85
CA SER A 247 -6.03 -9.10 6.60
C SER A 247 -6.33 -9.95 5.37
N THR A 248 -6.38 -11.29 5.47
CA THR A 248 -6.53 -12.15 4.27
C THR A 248 -7.82 -11.85 3.49
N PRO A 249 -9.03 -11.85 4.10
CA PRO A 249 -10.26 -11.57 3.35
C PRO A 249 -10.23 -10.19 2.69
N LEU A 250 -9.68 -9.21 3.41
CA LEU A 250 -9.54 -7.86 2.89
C LEU A 250 -8.59 -7.80 1.70
N PHE A 251 -7.40 -8.42 1.78
CA PHE A 251 -6.45 -8.45 0.67
C PHE A 251 -6.98 -9.17 -0.56
N LEU A 252 -7.84 -10.20 -0.39
CA LEU A 252 -8.51 -10.83 -1.53
C LEU A 252 -9.45 -9.84 -2.24
N ILE A 253 -10.24 -9.09 -1.48
CA ILE A 253 -11.13 -8.05 -2.01
C ILE A 253 -10.32 -6.92 -2.66
N CYS A 254 -9.31 -6.41 -1.96
CA CYS A 254 -8.40 -5.39 -2.47
C CYS A 254 -7.75 -5.84 -3.79
N GLY A 255 -7.17 -7.04 -3.85
CA GLY A 255 -6.55 -7.55 -5.07
C GLY A 255 -7.53 -7.70 -6.24
N LEU A 256 -8.80 -8.02 -5.95
CA LEU A 256 -9.85 -7.99 -6.97
C LEU A 256 -10.11 -6.56 -7.46
N LEU A 257 -10.26 -5.60 -6.54
CA LEU A 257 -10.47 -4.19 -6.85
C LEU A 257 -9.31 -3.58 -7.64
N SER A 258 -8.05 -3.90 -7.30
CA SER A 258 -6.87 -3.39 -7.99
C SER A 258 -6.80 -3.91 -9.44
N VAL A 259 -7.22 -5.16 -9.68
CA VAL A 259 -7.36 -5.69 -11.05
C VAL A 259 -8.47 -4.98 -11.83
N PHE A 260 -9.61 -4.68 -11.19
CA PHE A 260 -10.69 -3.90 -11.81
C PHE A 260 -10.30 -2.42 -12.05
N SER A 261 -9.55 -1.81 -11.14
CA SER A 261 -9.06 -0.43 -11.33
C SER A 261 -8.14 -0.36 -12.55
N GLY A 262 -7.22 -1.31 -12.69
CA GLY A 262 -6.35 -1.41 -13.86
C GLY A 262 -7.12 -1.56 -15.17
N SER A 263 -8.26 -2.26 -15.18
CA SER A 263 -9.09 -2.40 -16.38
C SER A 263 -9.85 -1.12 -16.74
N ILE A 264 -10.35 -0.36 -15.76
CA ILE A 264 -10.97 0.96 -15.99
C ILE A 264 -9.98 1.88 -16.70
N LEU A 265 -8.74 1.96 -16.18
CA LEU A 265 -7.70 2.75 -16.82
C LEU A 265 -7.42 2.26 -18.25
N GLY A 266 -7.36 0.94 -18.45
CA GLY A 266 -7.17 0.30 -19.75
C GLY A 266 -8.24 0.65 -20.80
N THR A 267 -9.51 0.75 -20.41
CA THR A 267 -10.61 1.07 -21.34
C THR A 267 -10.62 2.51 -21.82
N HIS A 268 -9.97 3.42 -21.10
CA HIS A 268 -9.89 4.83 -21.45
C HIS A 268 -8.55 5.21 -22.08
N VAL A 269 -7.70 4.23 -22.42
CA VAL A 269 -6.39 4.48 -23.01
C VAL A 269 -6.51 5.27 -24.30
N GLU A 270 -7.47 4.96 -25.17
CA GLU A 270 -7.67 5.65 -26.45
C GLU A 270 -7.98 7.15 -26.29
N ALA A 271 -8.77 7.49 -25.26
CA ALA A 271 -9.09 8.88 -24.91
C ALA A 271 -7.86 9.62 -24.33
N LEU A 272 -6.93 8.88 -23.72
CA LEU A 272 -5.69 9.39 -23.14
C LEU A 272 -4.50 9.41 -24.14
N ILE A 273 -4.61 8.83 -25.35
CA ILE A 273 -3.54 8.83 -26.37
C ILE A 273 -3.16 10.28 -26.76
N GLY A 274 -4.13 11.20 -26.74
CA GLY A 274 -3.90 12.63 -26.98
C GLY A 274 -3.10 13.33 -25.87
N ILE A 275 -2.99 12.71 -24.69
CA ILE A 275 -2.37 13.26 -23.49
C ILE A 275 -1.49 12.22 -22.79
N ALA A 276 -0.51 11.69 -23.51
CA ALA A 276 0.37 10.65 -23.00
C ALA A 276 1.12 11.07 -21.70
N GLY A 277 1.37 12.37 -21.51
CA GLY A 277 1.95 12.93 -20.29
C GLY A 277 1.12 12.71 -19.01
N VAL A 278 -0.20 12.48 -19.11
CA VAL A 278 -1.05 12.12 -17.96
C VAL A 278 -0.71 10.73 -17.43
N PHE A 279 -0.29 9.78 -18.29
CA PHE A 279 0.10 8.44 -17.82
C PHE A 279 1.33 8.45 -16.92
N ILE A 280 2.26 9.40 -17.12
CA ILE A 280 3.41 9.58 -16.24
C ILE A 280 2.95 10.02 -14.84
N MET A 281 1.87 10.79 -14.78
CA MET A 281 1.35 11.36 -13.54
C MET A 281 0.59 10.35 -12.70
N ILE A 282 -0.11 9.39 -13.32
CA ILE A 282 -1.07 8.50 -12.64
C ILE A 282 -0.43 7.70 -11.49
N PRO A 283 0.71 7.00 -11.67
CA PRO A 283 1.31 6.22 -10.58
C PRO A 283 1.64 7.10 -9.36
N ALA A 284 2.38 8.19 -9.58
CA ALA A 284 2.74 9.11 -8.51
C ALA A 284 1.50 9.73 -7.83
N PHE A 285 0.48 10.06 -8.61
CA PHE A 285 -0.78 10.61 -8.10
C PHE A 285 -1.53 9.62 -7.19
N LEU A 286 -1.70 8.37 -7.64
CA LEU A 286 -2.40 7.34 -6.88
C LEU A 286 -1.63 6.96 -5.62
N GLU A 287 -0.32 6.77 -5.74
CA GLU A 287 0.54 6.40 -4.62
C GLU A 287 0.64 7.51 -3.56
N ASP A 288 0.78 8.79 -3.96
CA ASP A 288 0.82 9.90 -3.00
C ASP A 288 -0.52 10.03 -2.26
N GLY A 289 -1.65 9.88 -2.95
CA GLY A 289 -2.96 9.88 -2.31
C GLY A 289 -3.16 8.68 -1.35
N GLY A 290 -2.70 7.49 -1.76
CA GLY A 290 -2.66 6.30 -0.92
C GLY A 290 -1.78 6.49 0.32
N ALA A 291 -0.60 7.08 0.17
CA ALA A 291 0.33 7.37 1.25
C ALA A 291 -0.21 8.41 2.24
N ILE A 292 -0.89 9.47 1.77
CA ILE A 292 -1.62 10.42 2.63
C ILE A 292 -2.66 9.69 3.48
N GLY A 293 -3.47 8.84 2.86
CA GLY A 293 -4.46 8.06 3.58
C GLY A 293 -3.82 7.02 4.52
N GLY A 294 -2.67 6.45 4.16
CA GLY A 294 -1.87 5.56 5.01
C GLY A 294 -1.37 6.25 6.29
N ILE A 295 -0.92 7.51 6.18
CA ILE A 295 -0.55 8.32 7.35
C ILE A 295 -1.75 8.54 8.27
N LEU A 296 -2.92 8.87 7.69
CA LEU A 296 -4.16 9.05 8.46
C LEU A 296 -4.58 7.75 9.15
N ALA A 297 -4.52 6.63 8.44
CA ALA A 297 -4.85 5.31 8.94
C ALA A 297 -3.98 4.95 10.15
N ALA A 298 -2.66 5.11 10.03
CA ALA A 298 -1.72 4.83 11.08
C ALA A 298 -1.97 5.73 12.30
N LYS A 299 -2.14 7.04 12.10
CA LYS A 299 -2.43 7.96 13.21
C LYS A 299 -3.75 7.67 13.92
N PHE A 300 -4.81 7.35 13.19
CA PHE A 300 -6.09 7.01 13.81
C PHE A 300 -6.02 5.68 14.54
N SER A 301 -5.34 4.69 13.99
CA SER A 301 -5.11 3.40 14.64
C SER A 301 -4.31 3.55 15.93
N SER A 302 -3.16 4.22 15.88
CA SER A 302 -2.34 4.56 17.06
C SER A 302 -3.16 5.31 18.12
N ALA A 303 -3.97 6.29 17.71
CA ALA A 303 -4.80 7.05 18.64
C ALA A 303 -5.91 6.21 19.30
N LEU A 304 -6.50 5.26 18.58
CA LEU A 304 -7.49 4.32 19.12
C LEU A 304 -6.85 3.35 20.13
N HIS A 305 -5.69 2.79 19.80
CA HIS A 305 -4.97 1.84 20.67
C HIS A 305 -4.38 2.50 21.93
N VAL A 306 -3.96 3.76 21.84
CA VAL A 306 -3.52 4.55 23.00
C VAL A 306 -4.71 5.04 23.84
N GLY A 307 -5.93 4.98 23.31
CA GLY A 307 -7.15 5.44 23.97
C GLY A 307 -7.35 6.96 23.96
N SER A 308 -6.63 7.67 23.07
CA SER A 308 -6.77 9.12 22.88
C SER A 308 -7.87 9.48 21.87
N LEU A 309 -8.33 8.51 21.08
CA LEU A 309 -9.47 8.60 20.19
C LEU A 309 -10.55 7.61 20.62
N SER A 310 -11.80 8.05 20.66
CA SER A 310 -12.97 7.21 20.92
C SER A 310 -13.95 7.25 19.76
N PHE A 311 -14.87 6.27 19.73
CA PHE A 311 -15.95 6.23 18.76
C PHE A 311 -16.84 7.47 18.92
N SER A 312 -16.95 8.27 17.86
CA SER A 312 -17.88 9.38 17.77
C SER A 312 -18.43 9.51 16.36
N SER A 313 -19.71 9.83 16.24
CA SER A 313 -20.41 9.95 14.95
C SER A 313 -19.84 11.07 14.07
N LEU A 314 -19.26 12.10 14.70
CA LEU A 314 -18.63 13.23 14.02
C LEU A 314 -17.14 13.27 14.35
N PRO A 315 -16.26 13.54 13.36
CA PRO A 315 -14.83 13.63 13.60
C PRO A 315 -14.49 14.68 14.67
N PRO A 316 -13.76 14.29 15.74
CA PRO A 316 -13.38 15.21 16.80
C PRO A 316 -12.41 16.28 16.30
N ARG A 317 -12.13 17.30 17.14
CA ARG A 317 -11.21 18.40 16.77
C ARG A 317 -9.83 17.91 16.34
N PHE A 318 -9.35 16.83 16.94
CA PHE A 318 -8.08 16.17 16.56
C PHE A 318 -8.12 15.68 15.11
N ALA A 319 -9.12 14.86 14.75
CA ALA A 319 -9.28 14.33 13.39
C ALA A 319 -9.46 15.45 12.35
N ARG A 320 -10.29 16.46 12.64
CA ARG A 320 -10.50 17.60 11.74
C ARG A 320 -9.24 18.42 11.49
N ARG A 321 -8.36 18.56 12.49
CA ARG A 321 -7.07 19.21 12.30
C ARG A 321 -6.19 18.41 11.35
N LEU A 322 -6.15 17.09 11.53
CA LEU A 322 -5.38 16.21 10.66
C LEU A 322 -5.91 16.23 9.22
N PHE A 323 -7.23 16.28 9.03
CA PHE A 323 -7.85 16.47 7.71
C PHE A 323 -7.40 17.76 7.03
N LEU A 324 -7.42 18.88 7.75
CA LEU A 324 -6.95 20.17 7.23
C LEU A 324 -5.46 20.11 6.88
N THR A 325 -4.65 19.49 7.73
CA THR A 325 -3.22 19.29 7.48
C THR A 325 -2.99 18.49 6.20
N MET A 326 -3.71 17.38 5.99
CA MET A 326 -3.60 16.58 4.77
C MET A 326 -4.10 17.32 3.54
N GLN A 327 -5.12 18.17 3.65
CA GLN A 327 -5.58 19.01 2.54
C GLN A 327 -4.50 20.01 2.09
N LEU A 328 -3.84 20.66 3.06
CA LEU A 328 -2.75 21.62 2.80
C LEU A 328 -1.51 20.93 2.23
N ILE A 329 -1.13 19.77 2.76
CA ILE A 329 -0.03 18.96 2.23
C ILE A 329 -0.36 18.51 0.80
N GLY A 330 -1.58 18.00 0.59
CA GLY A 330 -2.06 17.58 -0.72
C GLY A 330 -2.00 18.68 -1.77
N LEU A 331 -2.24 19.94 -1.38
CA LEU A 331 -2.11 21.07 -2.31
C LEU A 331 -0.68 21.16 -2.84
N VAL A 332 0.31 21.02 -1.95
CA VAL A 332 1.73 21.08 -2.32
C VAL A 332 2.13 19.84 -3.11
N VAL A 333 1.80 18.65 -2.61
CA VAL A 333 2.17 17.36 -3.21
C VAL A 333 1.58 17.22 -4.59
N PHE A 334 0.27 17.43 -4.78
CA PHE A 334 -0.33 17.30 -6.10
C PHE A 334 0.07 18.42 -7.09
N SER A 335 0.44 19.60 -6.59
CA SER A 335 1.07 20.62 -7.45
C SER A 335 2.43 20.13 -7.96
N LEU A 336 3.23 19.49 -7.10
CA LEU A 336 4.52 18.90 -7.48
C LEU A 336 4.32 17.72 -8.44
N VAL A 337 3.36 16.84 -8.19
CA VAL A 337 3.02 15.72 -9.09
C VAL A 337 2.72 16.25 -10.50
N GLY A 338 1.84 17.24 -10.64
CA GLY A 338 1.51 17.82 -11.95
C GLY A 338 2.71 18.51 -12.62
N LEU A 339 3.46 19.33 -11.87
CA LEU A 339 4.61 20.08 -12.41
C LEU A 339 5.76 19.15 -12.83
N LEU A 340 6.14 18.20 -11.98
CA LEU A 340 7.25 17.29 -12.26
C LEU A 340 6.88 16.31 -13.38
N SER A 341 5.63 15.84 -13.43
CA SER A 341 5.16 15.01 -14.54
C SER A 341 5.22 15.76 -15.87
N TYR A 342 4.93 17.08 -15.89
CA TYR A 342 5.06 17.92 -17.08
C TYR A 342 6.53 18.03 -17.53
N ILE A 343 7.43 18.32 -16.58
CA ILE A 343 8.87 18.41 -16.84
C ILE A 343 9.41 17.11 -17.43
N ILE A 344 9.02 15.96 -16.85
CA ILE A 344 9.42 14.64 -17.33
C ILE A 344 8.85 14.38 -18.74
N SER A 345 7.61 14.76 -18.99
CA SER A 345 6.98 14.59 -20.31
C SER A 345 7.75 15.35 -21.39
N ILE A 346 8.16 16.59 -21.12
CA ILE A 346 9.02 17.37 -22.03
C ILE A 346 10.37 16.69 -22.23
N LEU A 347 11.01 16.27 -21.14
CA LEU A 347 12.34 15.65 -21.19
C LEU A 347 12.33 14.37 -22.04
N LEU A 348 11.23 13.61 -21.99
CA LEU A 348 11.03 12.39 -22.76
C LEU A 348 10.41 12.63 -24.15
N SER A 349 10.15 13.89 -24.53
CA SER A 349 9.49 14.26 -25.80
C SER A 349 8.13 13.57 -26.00
N ILE A 350 7.36 13.42 -24.91
CA ILE A 350 6.02 12.84 -24.90
C ILE A 350 4.97 13.95 -25.03
N SER A 351 3.91 13.72 -25.80
CA SER A 351 2.78 14.65 -25.92
C SER A 351 2.13 14.89 -24.55
N THR A 352 1.96 16.15 -24.18
CA THR A 352 1.48 16.51 -22.84
C THR A 352 0.62 17.77 -22.87
N LEU A 353 -0.16 17.96 -21.80
CA LEU A 353 -0.93 19.17 -21.52
C LEU A 353 -0.03 20.37 -21.27
N ALA A 354 -0.58 21.58 -21.31
CA ALA A 354 0.14 22.71 -20.79
C ALA A 354 0.40 22.54 -19.28
N TRP A 355 1.52 23.07 -18.78
CA TRP A 355 1.91 22.88 -17.37
C TRP A 355 0.83 23.30 -16.37
N TYR A 356 0.05 24.33 -16.68
CA TYR A 356 -1.02 24.83 -15.82
C TYR A 356 -2.25 23.92 -15.82
N GLU A 357 -2.61 23.31 -16.95
CA GLU A 357 -3.67 22.30 -17.04
C GLU A 357 -3.29 21.05 -16.27
N MET A 358 -2.04 20.62 -16.40
CA MET A 358 -1.52 19.43 -15.73
C MET A 358 -1.51 19.59 -14.20
N VAL A 359 -1.05 20.75 -13.72
CA VAL A 359 -1.13 21.11 -12.29
C VAL A 359 -2.58 21.26 -11.86
N ALA A 360 -3.45 21.90 -12.66
CA ALA A 360 -4.86 22.08 -12.30
C ALA A 360 -5.59 20.73 -12.18
N VAL A 361 -5.39 19.80 -13.13
CA VAL A 361 -5.95 18.45 -13.10
C VAL A 361 -5.47 17.72 -11.84
N ALA A 362 -4.16 17.71 -11.58
CA ALA A 362 -3.59 17.03 -10.41
C ALA A 362 -4.14 17.59 -9.10
N VAL A 363 -4.16 18.91 -8.94
CA VAL A 363 -4.63 19.58 -7.72
C VAL A 363 -6.13 19.37 -7.55
N LEU A 364 -6.97 19.65 -8.57
CA LEU A 364 -8.42 19.51 -8.43
C LEU A 364 -8.81 18.08 -8.09
N THR A 365 -8.25 17.10 -8.82
CA THR A 365 -8.51 15.68 -8.56
C THR A 365 -8.04 15.28 -7.16
N GLY A 366 -6.81 15.65 -6.81
CA GLY A 366 -6.21 15.30 -5.53
C GLY A 366 -6.92 15.93 -4.33
N GLN A 367 -7.39 17.16 -4.45
CA GLN A 367 -8.13 17.84 -3.38
C GLN A 367 -9.51 17.20 -3.14
N ILE A 368 -10.19 16.76 -4.20
CA ILE A 368 -11.45 16.01 -4.09
C ILE A 368 -11.20 14.66 -3.41
N LEU A 369 -10.16 13.94 -3.83
CA LEU A 369 -9.84 12.62 -3.29
C LEU A 369 -9.42 12.68 -1.82
N ILE A 370 -8.58 13.63 -1.42
CA ILE A 370 -8.18 13.76 0.00
C ILE A 370 -9.40 13.98 0.89
N LEU A 371 -10.42 14.71 0.42
CA LEU A 371 -11.66 14.88 1.17
C LEU A 371 -12.34 13.53 1.41
N VAL A 372 -12.41 12.68 0.39
CA VAL A 372 -12.94 11.31 0.51
C VAL A 372 -12.08 10.45 1.44
N VAL A 373 -10.76 10.44 1.22
CA VAL A 373 -9.78 9.68 2.00
C VAL A 373 -9.83 10.07 3.48
N ASN A 374 -9.94 11.35 3.80
CA ASN A 374 -10.09 11.83 5.17
C ASN A 374 -11.27 11.15 5.89
N LEU A 375 -12.44 11.16 5.25
CA LEU A 375 -13.65 10.57 5.82
C LEU A 375 -13.51 9.04 5.93
N VAL A 376 -13.04 8.40 4.87
CA VAL A 376 -12.87 6.94 4.84
C VAL A 376 -11.88 6.49 5.89
N ALA A 377 -10.69 7.11 5.98
CA ALA A 377 -9.67 6.76 6.96
C ALA A 377 -10.18 6.82 8.39
N TYR A 378 -10.95 7.86 8.72
CA TYR A 378 -11.51 8.02 10.07
C TYR A 378 -12.62 6.99 10.34
N TYR A 379 -13.63 6.94 9.47
CA TYR A 379 -14.78 6.08 9.72
C TYR A 379 -14.43 4.59 9.61
N SER A 380 -13.57 4.18 8.67
CA SER A 380 -13.14 2.80 8.58
C SER A 380 -12.35 2.39 9.81
N SER A 381 -11.41 3.22 10.29
CA SER A 381 -10.61 2.90 11.49
C SER A 381 -11.47 2.80 12.74
N VAL A 382 -12.39 3.74 12.93
CA VAL A 382 -13.31 3.75 14.07
C VAL A 382 -14.29 2.57 14.00
N PHE A 383 -14.80 2.27 12.81
CA PHE A 383 -15.72 1.16 12.58
C PHE A 383 -15.04 -0.20 12.81
N THR A 384 -13.89 -0.45 12.19
CA THR A 384 -13.16 -1.73 12.35
C THR A 384 -12.75 -1.93 13.81
N TYR A 385 -12.28 -0.88 14.48
CA TYR A 385 -11.98 -0.93 15.91
C TYR A 385 -13.21 -1.25 16.77
N SER A 386 -14.37 -0.67 16.44
CA SER A 386 -15.63 -0.96 17.16
C SER A 386 -16.10 -2.41 17.01
N MET A 387 -15.75 -3.07 15.90
CA MET A 387 -15.99 -4.49 15.67
C MET A 387 -14.96 -5.41 16.35
N GLY A 388 -13.95 -4.85 17.02
CA GLY A 388 -12.86 -5.60 17.64
C GLY A 388 -11.78 -6.06 16.64
N LEU A 389 -11.80 -5.55 15.41
CA LEU A 389 -10.72 -5.73 14.44
C LEU A 389 -9.60 -4.72 14.72
N ASP A 390 -8.39 -4.99 14.24
CA ASP A 390 -7.29 -4.03 14.31
C ASP A 390 -7.35 -3.08 13.09
N PRO A 391 -7.48 -1.75 13.28
CA PRO A 391 -7.42 -0.78 12.20
C PRO A 391 -6.09 -0.84 11.43
N ASP A 392 -4.99 -1.22 12.10
CA ASP A 392 -3.69 -1.38 11.44
C ASP A 392 -3.69 -2.51 10.40
N ASN A 393 -4.60 -3.48 10.50
CA ASN A 393 -4.72 -4.59 9.56
C ASN A 393 -5.67 -4.27 8.39
N THR A 394 -6.48 -3.22 8.52
CA THR A 394 -7.69 -3.03 7.71
C THR A 394 -7.80 -1.67 7.02
N THR A 395 -7.41 -0.57 7.67
CA THR A 395 -7.68 0.76 7.10
C THR A 395 -6.77 1.10 5.92
N ILE A 396 -5.46 0.83 6.00
CA ILE A 396 -4.54 1.12 4.89
C ILE A 396 -4.98 0.43 3.59
N PRO A 397 -5.27 -0.89 3.59
CA PRO A 397 -5.70 -1.58 2.36
C PRO A 397 -7.06 -1.11 1.82
N ILE A 398 -7.98 -0.69 2.70
CA ILE A 398 -9.25 -0.08 2.27
C ILE A 398 -8.97 1.23 1.51
N ILE A 399 -8.10 2.07 2.06
CA ILE A 399 -7.77 3.38 1.48
C ILE A 399 -7.05 3.21 0.14
N THR A 400 -6.04 2.36 0.04
CA THR A 400 -5.25 2.18 -1.19
C THR A 400 -6.12 1.63 -2.32
N SER A 401 -6.91 0.59 -2.09
CA SER A 401 -7.83 0.07 -3.11
C SER A 401 -8.91 1.09 -3.49
N LEU A 402 -9.37 1.93 -2.55
CA LEU A 402 -10.27 3.03 -2.86
C LEU A 402 -9.58 4.10 -3.70
N MET A 403 -8.32 4.41 -3.40
CA MET A 403 -7.51 5.37 -4.15
C MET A 403 -7.29 4.90 -5.57
N ASP A 404 -7.00 3.61 -5.77
CA ASP A 404 -6.86 3.04 -7.12
C ASP A 404 -8.17 3.23 -7.91
N LEU A 405 -9.30 2.83 -7.34
CA LEU A 405 -10.59 2.84 -8.03
C LEU A 405 -11.16 4.26 -8.22
N MET A 406 -11.29 5.01 -7.12
CA MET A 406 -11.86 6.36 -7.15
C MET A 406 -10.88 7.38 -7.70
N GLY A 407 -9.57 7.19 -7.51
CA GLY A 407 -8.57 8.12 -7.98
C GLY A 407 -8.48 8.18 -9.49
N THR A 408 -8.45 7.01 -10.14
CA THR A 408 -8.52 6.92 -11.61
C THR A 408 -9.84 7.48 -12.14
N ALA A 409 -10.98 7.11 -11.55
CA ALA A 409 -12.29 7.61 -11.98
C ALA A 409 -12.43 9.13 -11.81
N THR A 410 -11.97 9.69 -10.69
CA THR A 410 -12.04 11.14 -10.43
C THR A 410 -11.11 11.90 -11.36
N LEU A 411 -9.92 11.35 -11.67
CA LEU A 411 -8.98 11.96 -12.61
C LEU A 411 -9.62 12.09 -14.00
N ILE A 412 -10.22 11.00 -14.50
CA ILE A 412 -10.91 10.98 -15.80
C ILE A 412 -12.07 11.98 -15.78
N LEU A 413 -12.87 12.00 -14.70
CA LEU A 413 -13.97 12.96 -14.56
C LEU A 413 -13.48 14.41 -14.65
N VAL A 414 -12.39 14.75 -13.96
CA VAL A 414 -11.82 16.10 -13.99
C VAL A 414 -11.31 16.46 -15.38
N LEU A 415 -10.65 15.54 -16.09
CA LEU A 415 -10.22 15.75 -17.48
C LEU A 415 -11.40 16.08 -18.41
N VAL A 416 -12.50 15.32 -18.29
CA VAL A 416 -13.73 15.54 -19.06
C VAL A 416 -14.37 16.88 -18.71
N VAL A 417 -14.49 17.20 -17.41
CA VAL A 417 -15.10 18.46 -16.95
C VAL A 417 -14.31 19.69 -17.42
N LEU A 418 -12.98 19.57 -17.52
CA LEU A 418 -12.10 20.62 -18.04
C LEU A 418 -12.06 20.66 -19.57
N GLY A 419 -12.73 19.75 -20.27
CA GLY A 419 -12.76 19.69 -21.73
C GLY A 419 -11.42 19.28 -22.35
N LEU A 420 -10.61 18.54 -21.62
CA LEU A 420 -9.28 18.07 -22.06
C LEU A 420 -9.37 16.72 -22.77
N VAL A 421 -10.40 15.92 -22.49
CA VAL A 421 -10.67 14.60 -23.08
C VAL A 421 -12.15 14.47 -23.44
#